data_AF-A0A8S3KB66-F1
#
_entry.id   AF-A0A8S3KB66-F1
#
_cell.length_a   1.000
_cell.length_b   1.000
_cell.length_c   1.000
_cell.angle_alpha   90.00
_cell.angle_beta   90.00
_cell.angle_gamma   90.00
#
_symmetry.space_group_name_H-M   'P 1'
#
loop_
_entity.id
_entity.type
_entity.pdbx_description
1 polymer ?
#
loop_
_entity_poly.entity_id
_entity_poly.type
_entity_poly.pdbx_seq_one_letter_code
_entity_poly.pdbx_strand_id
1 'polypeptide(L)' 'MNPQDSGYFSPSPSSQDFCSHKTVKSLTKPQESYVALIARAILSSSNYQMLLVDIYEWILNEYPYYQTLQ' A
#
# COMPACT_ATOMS: atom_id res chain seq x y z
N MET A 1 9.33 -54.54 10.74
CA MET A 1 9.88 -53.25 11.20
C MET A 1 10.00 -52.34 9.98
N ASN A 2 9.19 -51.29 9.91
CA ASN A 2 9.23 -50.30 8.82
C ASN A 2 9.70 -48.95 9.40
N PRO A 3 10.84 -48.36 8.98
CA PRO A 3 11.39 -47.17 9.64
C PRO A 3 10.89 -45.82 9.11
N GLN A 4 9.77 -45.75 8.37
CA GLN A 4 9.41 -44.53 7.61
C GLN A 4 8.17 -43.77 8.12
N ASP A 5 7.62 -44.10 9.29
CA ASP A 5 6.48 -43.37 9.90
C ASP A 5 6.92 -42.19 10.79
N SER A 6 7.83 -41.36 10.30
CA SER A 6 8.13 -40.05 10.92
C SER A 6 7.86 -38.95 9.91
N GLY A 7 6.61 -38.90 9.44
CA GLY A 7 6.06 -37.74 8.76
C GLY A 7 6.01 -36.59 9.75
N TYR A 8 7.07 -35.80 9.78
CA TYR A 8 7.07 -34.46 10.36
C TYR A 8 5.84 -33.72 9.84
N PHE A 9 4.85 -33.51 10.71
CA PHE A 9 3.90 -32.43 10.56
C PHE A 9 4.72 -31.14 10.54
N SER A 10 5.06 -30.65 9.34
CA SER A 10 5.37 -29.25 9.16
C SER A 10 4.03 -28.52 9.14
N PRO A 11 3.67 -27.73 10.16
CA PRO A 11 2.79 -26.62 9.89
C PRO A 11 3.67 -25.67 9.08
N SER A 12 3.57 -25.70 7.75
CA SER A 12 3.96 -24.53 6.98
C SER A 12 3.07 -23.41 7.51
N PRO A 13 3.60 -22.38 8.19
CA PRO A 13 2.86 -21.16 8.25
C PRO A 13 2.94 -20.65 6.83
N SER A 14 1.89 -20.85 6.05
CA SER A 14 1.53 -19.91 4.99
C SER A 14 1.22 -18.58 5.69
N SER A 15 2.28 -18.00 6.25
CA SER A 15 2.45 -16.60 6.55
C SER A 15 2.22 -15.93 5.23
N GLN A 16 0.95 -15.59 5.04
CA GLN A 16 0.46 -14.43 4.31
C GLN A 16 1.62 -13.72 3.62
N ASP A 17 1.74 -13.95 2.32
CA ASP A 17 2.50 -13.11 1.40
C ASP A 17 1.89 -11.70 1.41
N PHE A 18 2.00 -11.01 2.54
CA PHE A 18 2.14 -9.57 2.53
C PHE A 18 3.55 -9.34 2.03
N CYS A 19 3.69 -9.31 0.71
CA CYS A 19 4.92 -8.82 0.12
C CYS A 19 5.21 -7.46 0.74
N SER A 20 6.28 -7.45 1.51
CA SER A 20 6.79 -6.29 2.23
C SER A 20 7.37 -5.33 1.20
N HIS A 21 6.50 -4.55 0.53
CA HIS A 21 6.90 -3.54 -0.44
C HIS A 21 7.28 -2.24 0.27
N LYS A 22 8.44 -2.23 0.94
CA LYS A 22 9.09 -0.98 1.28
C LYS A 22 9.77 -0.41 0.02
N THR A 23 9.25 0.75 -0.41
CA THR A 23 10.02 1.90 -0.88
C THR A 23 10.67 1.80 -2.27
N VAL A 24 9.83 1.72 -3.30
CA VAL A 24 10.03 2.54 -4.49
C VAL A 24 8.78 3.42 -4.56
N LYS A 25 8.90 4.76 -4.56
CA LYS A 25 7.79 5.64 -4.95
C LYS A 25 7.54 5.35 -6.44
N SER A 26 6.84 4.27 -6.71
CA SER A 26 6.74 3.69 -8.03
C SER A 26 5.89 4.60 -8.90
N LEU A 27 6.28 4.76 -10.15
CA LEU A 27 5.45 5.34 -11.22
C LEU A 27 4.27 4.42 -11.59
N THR A 28 3.82 3.58 -10.66
CA THR A 28 2.73 2.64 -10.87
C THR A 28 1.47 3.18 -10.22
N LYS A 29 0.33 2.86 -10.82
CA LYS A 29 -0.96 3.27 -10.28
C LYS A 29 -1.14 2.76 -8.85
N PRO A 30 -1.45 3.64 -7.89
CA PRO A 30 -1.75 3.22 -6.52
C PRO A 30 -2.94 2.25 -6.49
N GLN A 31 -2.89 1.24 -5.61
CA GLN A 31 -3.99 0.29 -5.39
C GLN A 31 -5.13 0.91 -4.57
N GLU A 32 -4.84 1.99 -3.84
CA GLU A 32 -5.81 2.70 -3.03
C GLU A 32 -6.88 3.38 -3.89
N SER A 33 -8.13 3.33 -3.45
CA SER A 33 -9.22 4.07 -4.07
C SER A 33 -9.04 5.58 -3.89
N TYR A 34 -9.65 6.40 -4.75
CA TYR A 34 -9.63 7.86 -4.59
C TYR A 34 -10.13 8.33 -3.22
N VAL A 35 -11.15 7.66 -2.66
CA VAL A 35 -11.64 7.97 -1.29
C VAL A 35 -10.53 7.79 -0.26
N ALA A 36 -9.76 6.71 -0.37
CA ALA A 36 -8.63 6.45 0.53
C ALA A 36 -7.50 7.48 0.35
N LEU A 37 -7.18 7.85 -0.89
CA LEU A 37 -6.18 8.89 -1.19
C LEU A 37 -6.56 10.25 -0.61
N ILE A 38 -7.83 10.66 -0.81
CA ILE A 38 -8.37 11.91 -0.26
C ILE A 38 -8.37 11.87 1.26
N ALA A 39 -8.77 10.75 1.87
CA ALA A 39 -8.73 10.60 3.33
C ALA A 39 -7.31 10.77 3.87
N ARG A 40 -6.29 10.17 3.22
CA ARG A 40 -4.88 10.33 3.62
C ARG A 40 -4.40 11.79 3.50
N ALA A 41 -4.80 12.50 2.44
CA ALA A 41 -4.48 13.91 2.28
C ALA A 41 -5.07 14.76 3.42
N ILE A 42 -6.36 14.60 3.71
CA ILE A 42 -7.05 15.33 4.78
C ILE A 42 -6.43 15.02 6.16
N LEU A 43 -6.15 13.74 6.44
CA LEU A 43 -5.54 13.29 7.71
C LEU A 43 -4.09 13.76 7.88
N SER A 44 -3.40 14.14 6.80
CA SER A 44 -2.04 14.70 6.87
C SER A 44 -2.02 16.16 7.36
N SER A 45 -3.15 16.86 7.28
CA SER A 45 -3.29 18.23 7.76
C SER A 45 -3.61 18.29 9.26
N SER A 46 -3.10 19.30 9.97
CA SER A 46 -3.39 19.49 11.40
C SER A 46 -4.84 19.88 11.69
N ASN A 47 -5.56 20.39 10.68
CA ASN A 47 -6.94 20.87 10.82
C ASN A 47 -7.98 19.85 10.36
N TYR A 48 -7.56 18.65 9.90
CA TYR A 48 -8.44 17.63 9.32
C TYR A 48 -9.34 18.16 8.19
N GLN A 49 -8.85 19.16 7.46
CA GLN A 49 -9.50 19.76 6.30
C GLN A 49 -8.42 20.24 5.33
N MET A 50 -8.70 20.14 4.05
CA MET A 50 -7.77 20.52 2.98
C MET A 50 -8.58 21.01 1.79
N LEU A 51 -8.14 22.09 1.13
CA LEU A 51 -8.81 22.58 -0.06
C LEU A 51 -8.66 21.57 -1.19
N LEU A 52 -9.58 21.61 -2.15
CA LEU A 52 -9.54 20.69 -3.28
C LEU A 52 -8.24 20.83 -4.09
N VAL A 53 -7.75 22.06 -4.29
CA VAL A 53 -6.48 22.32 -4.97
C VAL A 53 -5.31 21.67 -4.22
N ASP A 54 -5.26 21.84 -2.90
CA ASP A 54 -4.21 21.28 -2.05
C ASP A 54 -4.28 19.74 -2.01
N ILE A 55 -5.47 19.14 -2.07
CA ILE A 55 -5.64 17.68 -2.19
C ILE A 55 -5.04 17.17 -3.50
N TYR A 56 -5.27 17.88 -4.61
CA TYR A 56 -4.66 17.50 -5.89
C TYR A 56 -3.13 17.59 -5.80
N GLU A 57 -2.58 18.69 -5.30
CA GLU A 57 -1.13 18.87 -5.14
C GLU A 57 -0.51 17.79 -4.23
N TRP A 58 -1.17 17.48 -3.12
CA TRP A 58 -0.73 16.44 -2.20
C TRP A 58 -0.68 15.06 -2.87
N ILE A 59 -1.74 14.68 -3.60
CA ILE A 59 -1.80 13.39 -4.30
C ILE A 59 -0.71 13.33 -5.39
N LEU A 60 -0.50 14.41 -6.15
CA LEU A 60 0.54 14.46 -7.18
C LEU A 60 1.94 14.30 -6.57
N ASN A 61 2.22 14.96 -5.45
CA ASN A 61 3.51 14.89 -4.77
C ASN A 61 3.79 13.50 -4.15
N GLU A 62 2.76 12.89 -3.56
CA GLU A 62 2.90 11.59 -2.88
C GLU A 62 2.86 10.41 -3.87
N TYR A 63 2.11 10.54 -4.96
CA TYR A 63 1.92 9.51 -5.99
C TYR A 63 2.29 10.05 -7.38
N PRO A 64 3.59 10.03 -7.75
CA PRO A 64 4.09 10.60 -9.00
C PRO A 64 3.45 10.01 -10.28
N TYR A 65 2.84 8.82 -10.20
CA TYR A 65 2.03 8.24 -11.27
C TYR A 65 0.99 9.21 -11.85
N TYR A 66 0.37 10.06 -11.01
CA TYR A 66 -0.66 10.98 -11.45
C TYR A 66 -0.11 12.25 -12.11
N GLN A 67 1.19 12.55 -11.99
CA GLN A 67 1.83 13.70 -12.65
C GLN A 67 1.95 13.51 -14.17
N THR A 68 2.00 12.26 -14.65
CA THR A 68 2.13 11.95 -16.08
C THR A 68 0.80 11.97 -16.84
N LEU A 69 -0.31 12.28 -16.15
CA LEU A 69 -1.67 12.31 -16.72
C LEU A 69 -2.16 13.73 -17.07
N GLN A 70 -1.26 14.73 -17.07
CA GLN A 70 -1.49 16.09 -17.56
C GLN A 70 -1.30 16.16 -19.08
#